data_AF-M1EN65-F1
#
_entry.id   AF-M1EN65-F1
#
_cell.length_a   1.000
_cell.length_b   1.000
_cell.length_c   1.000
_cell.angle_alpha   90.00
_cell.angle_beta   90.00
_cell.angle_gamma   90.00
#
_symmetry.space_group_name_H-M   'P 1'
#
loop_
_entity.id
_entity.type
_entity.pdbx_description
1 polymer ?
#
loop_
_entity_poly.entity_id
_entity_poly.type
_entity_poly.pdbx_seq_one_letter_code
_entity_poly.pdbx_strand_id
1 'polypeptide(L)'
;RVGLIHDAFQLVSAGRLTLDKALDLTRYLQHEASIPALLKGLEYLELFYRMMERRNVSDVTENLKHYILQYFKPVIDRQSWSDKGSVWDRMLRSTILKLACYLNHAPCIQKATELFSQWMESSGKLNIPSDVLEVVYSVGAHTAIGWNYLLEQYGLSMSGAEKKKILYALSTSQHQEKLKKLIELGMEGEVIKTQELSTLFYVIARNPKGQQLAWNFLRENWTHLLKKFDLGSFAMRMIIVGPTSHFSSKEELQEVKLFFESLKAQGLHLDTFQMILETIAKNIKWLERNLPTLRTWLLVSS
;
A
#
# COMPACT_ATOMS: atom_id res chain seq x y z
N ARG A 1 -16.44 -9.75 -17.03
CA ARG A 1 -15.86 -10.31 -15.77
C ARG A 1 -15.26 -9.22 -14.89
N VAL A 2 -14.23 -8.49 -15.36
CA VAL A 2 -13.67 -7.32 -14.63
C VAL A 2 -14.75 -6.33 -14.17
N GLY A 3 -15.62 -5.87 -15.07
CA GLY A 3 -16.72 -4.95 -14.73
C GLY A 3 -17.68 -5.51 -13.68
N LEU A 4 -18.09 -6.78 -13.80
CA LEU A 4 -18.98 -7.43 -12.83
C LEU A 4 -18.36 -7.49 -11.42
N ILE A 5 -17.07 -7.81 -11.31
CA ILE A 5 -16.36 -7.77 -10.02
C ILE A 5 -16.35 -6.34 -9.49
N HIS A 6 -15.98 -5.37 -10.33
CA HIS A 6 -15.92 -3.97 -9.92
C HIS A 6 -17.27 -3.49 -9.39
N ASP A 7 -18.33 -3.67 -10.17
CA ASP A 7 -19.67 -3.20 -9.89
C ASP A 7 -20.26 -3.90 -8.65
N ALA A 8 -20.00 -5.20 -8.45
CA ALA A 8 -20.45 -5.90 -7.24
C ALA A 8 -19.93 -5.21 -5.97
N PHE A 9 -18.63 -4.90 -5.90
CA PHE A 9 -18.06 -4.21 -4.73
C PHE A 9 -18.46 -2.72 -4.65
N GLN A 10 -18.73 -2.06 -5.78
CA GLN A 10 -19.31 -0.71 -5.77
C GLN A 10 -20.76 -0.72 -5.25
N LEU A 11 -21.58 -1.70 -5.64
CA LEU A 11 -22.94 -1.89 -5.13
C LEU A 11 -22.94 -2.21 -3.64
N VAL A 12 -21.96 -2.98 -3.14
CA VAL A 12 -21.75 -3.15 -1.69
C VAL A 12 -21.47 -1.82 -1.03
N SER A 13 -20.62 -0.97 -1.62
CA SER A 13 -20.34 0.37 -1.08
C SER A 13 -21.59 1.26 -1.09
N ALA A 14 -22.43 1.16 -2.12
CA ALA A 14 -23.70 1.87 -2.25
C ALA A 14 -24.83 1.31 -1.36
N GLY A 15 -24.63 0.16 -0.69
CA GLY A 15 -25.67 -0.49 0.11
C GLY A 15 -26.77 -1.16 -0.72
N ARG A 16 -26.47 -1.48 -1.97
CA ARG A 16 -27.39 -2.13 -2.93
C ARG A 16 -27.12 -3.64 -3.08
N LEU A 17 -26.01 -4.13 -2.53
CA LEU A 17 -25.63 -5.54 -2.47
C LEU A 17 -25.01 -5.81 -1.09
N THR A 18 -25.23 -7.00 -0.54
CA THR A 18 -24.58 -7.41 0.71
C THR A 18 -23.15 -7.90 0.44
N LEU A 19 -22.23 -7.71 1.38
CA LEU A 19 -20.81 -8.01 1.17
C LEU A 19 -20.58 -9.51 0.87
N ASP A 20 -21.30 -10.40 1.53
CA ASP A 20 -21.24 -11.86 1.30
C ASP A 20 -21.47 -12.22 -0.18
N LYS A 21 -22.41 -11.57 -0.87
CA LYS A 21 -22.68 -11.83 -2.30
C LYS A 21 -21.53 -11.40 -3.20
N ALA A 22 -20.88 -10.29 -2.89
CA ALA A 22 -19.69 -9.85 -3.63
C ALA A 22 -18.48 -10.77 -3.33
N LEU A 23 -18.33 -11.24 -2.09
CA LEU A 23 -17.28 -12.20 -1.73
C LEU A 23 -17.52 -13.58 -2.35
N ASP A 24 -18.77 -14.05 -2.41
CA ASP A 24 -19.14 -15.29 -3.10
C ASP A 24 -18.79 -15.23 -4.59
N LEU A 25 -18.93 -14.07 -5.24
CA LEU A 25 -18.46 -13.87 -6.60
C LEU A 25 -16.95 -14.12 -6.72
N THR A 26 -16.14 -13.74 -5.73
CA THR A 26 -14.68 -13.98 -5.80
C THR A 26 -14.30 -15.46 -5.80
N ARG A 27 -15.20 -16.37 -5.40
CA ARG A 27 -14.93 -17.81 -5.44
C ARG A 27 -14.68 -18.30 -6.87
N TYR A 28 -15.30 -17.72 -7.89
CA TYR A 28 -15.05 -18.19 -9.26
C TYR A 28 -13.57 -17.98 -9.70
N LEU A 29 -12.83 -17.07 -9.05
CA LEU A 29 -11.47 -16.66 -9.44
C LEU A 29 -10.43 -17.79 -9.42
N GLN A 30 -10.67 -18.87 -8.68
CA GLN A 30 -9.79 -20.05 -8.69
C GLN A 30 -9.66 -20.68 -10.09
N HIS A 31 -10.67 -20.47 -10.95
CA HIS A 31 -10.70 -20.97 -12.34
C HIS A 31 -10.57 -19.83 -13.36
N GLU A 32 -10.30 -18.60 -12.93
CA GLU A 32 -10.19 -17.46 -13.85
C GLU A 32 -8.89 -17.54 -14.65
N ALA A 33 -9.02 -17.60 -15.98
CA ALA A 33 -7.89 -17.55 -16.91
C ALA A 33 -7.49 -16.12 -17.28
N SER A 34 -8.40 -15.15 -17.15
CA SER A 34 -8.11 -13.74 -17.47
C SER A 34 -7.37 -13.06 -16.31
N ILE A 35 -6.09 -12.76 -16.54
CA ILE A 35 -5.23 -12.04 -15.59
C ILE A 35 -5.87 -10.73 -15.09
N PRO A 36 -6.41 -9.85 -15.94
CA PRO A 36 -7.08 -8.63 -15.47
C PRO A 36 -8.24 -8.88 -14.48
N ALA A 37 -9.05 -9.92 -14.70
CA ALA A 37 -10.17 -10.23 -13.82
C ALA A 37 -9.70 -10.82 -12.49
N LEU A 38 -8.68 -11.69 -12.53
CA LEU A 38 -8.03 -12.22 -11.34
C LEU A 38 -7.43 -11.12 -10.47
N LEU A 39 -6.65 -10.22 -11.08
CA LEU A 39 -6.05 -9.07 -10.40
C LEU A 39 -7.13 -8.15 -9.81
N LYS A 40 -8.24 -7.94 -10.51
CA LYS A 40 -9.33 -7.08 -10.00
C LYS A 40 -9.98 -7.65 -8.73
N GLY A 41 -10.16 -8.96 -8.66
CA GLY A 41 -10.69 -9.60 -7.45
C GLY A 41 -9.71 -9.54 -6.28
N LEU A 42 -8.44 -9.84 -6.54
CA LEU A 42 -7.37 -9.75 -5.53
C LEU A 42 -7.17 -8.33 -5.00
N GLU A 43 -7.31 -7.31 -5.85
CA GLU A 43 -7.24 -5.90 -5.44
C GLU A 43 -8.23 -5.59 -4.30
N TYR A 44 -9.47 -6.08 -4.39
CA TYR A 44 -10.47 -5.88 -3.34
C TYR A 44 -10.16 -6.67 -2.06
N LEU A 45 -9.67 -7.91 -2.19
CA LEU A 45 -9.28 -8.71 -1.03
C LEU A 45 -8.07 -8.10 -0.30
N GLU A 46 -7.07 -7.62 -1.05
CA GLU A 46 -5.93 -6.88 -0.49
C GLU A 46 -6.38 -5.57 0.16
N LEU A 47 -7.32 -4.84 -0.46
CA LEU A 47 -7.90 -3.63 0.11
C LEU A 47 -8.53 -3.90 1.48
N PHE A 48 -9.32 -4.97 1.61
CA PHE A 48 -9.93 -5.36 2.88
C PHE A 48 -8.88 -5.77 3.91
N TYR A 49 -7.88 -6.58 3.51
CA TYR A 49 -6.78 -6.96 4.39
C TYR A 49 -6.09 -5.72 4.97
N ARG A 50 -5.69 -4.77 4.12
CA ARG A 50 -5.01 -3.53 4.54
C ARG A 50 -5.91 -2.64 5.40
N MET A 51 -7.21 -2.61 5.15
CA MET A 51 -8.17 -1.85 5.96
C MET A 51 -8.28 -2.44 7.36
N MET A 52 -8.34 -3.77 7.50
CA MET A 52 -8.41 -4.44 8.80
C MET A 52 -7.11 -4.31 9.59
N GLU A 53 -5.96 -4.43 8.89
CA GLU A 53 -4.63 -4.31 9.47
C GLU A 53 -4.42 -2.94 10.12
N ARG A 54 -4.78 -1.85 9.43
CA ARG A 54 -4.71 -0.48 9.98
C ARG A 54 -5.59 -0.27 11.20
N ARG A 55 -6.74 -0.96 11.24
CA ARG A 55 -7.69 -0.89 12.35
C ARG A 55 -7.36 -1.86 13.48
N ASN A 56 -6.27 -2.62 13.38
CA ASN A 56 -5.87 -3.64 14.34
C ASN A 56 -6.98 -4.66 14.62
N VAL A 57 -7.81 -5.00 13.61
CA VAL A 57 -8.83 -6.05 13.71
C VAL A 57 -8.17 -7.39 13.39
N SER A 58 -7.41 -7.91 14.35
CA SER A 58 -6.47 -9.03 14.16
C SER A 58 -7.13 -10.32 13.69
N ASP A 59 -8.30 -10.66 14.23
CA ASP A 59 -9.05 -11.87 13.89
C ASP A 59 -9.42 -11.90 12.39
N VAL A 60 -9.98 -10.79 11.88
CA VAL A 60 -10.36 -10.68 10.47
C VAL A 60 -9.13 -10.56 9.57
N THR A 61 -8.08 -9.87 10.03
CA THR A 61 -6.82 -9.70 9.29
C THR A 61 -6.13 -11.04 9.04
N GLU A 62 -5.98 -11.87 10.08
CA GLU A 62 -5.35 -13.18 9.97
C GLU A 62 -6.21 -14.15 9.15
N ASN A 63 -7.53 -14.14 9.33
CA ASN A 63 -8.43 -14.99 8.52
C ASN A 63 -8.40 -14.59 7.03
N LEU A 64 -8.36 -13.29 6.70
CA LEU A 64 -8.19 -12.83 5.31
C LEU A 64 -6.86 -13.27 4.72
N LYS A 65 -5.76 -13.11 5.47
CA LYS A 65 -4.44 -13.57 5.06
C LYS A 65 -4.43 -15.06 4.79
N HIS A 66 -5.00 -15.86 5.69
CA HIS A 66 -5.10 -17.31 5.51
C HIS A 66 -5.90 -17.65 4.26
N TYR A 67 -7.10 -17.06 4.11
CA TYR A 67 -7.95 -17.26 2.95
C TYR A 67 -7.23 -16.90 1.64
N ILE A 68 -6.61 -15.72 1.54
CA ILE A 68 -5.92 -15.30 0.32
C ILE A 68 -4.77 -16.25 -0.02
N LEU A 69 -3.93 -16.60 0.96
CA LEU A 69 -2.78 -17.46 0.72
C LEU A 69 -3.16 -18.90 0.37
N GLN A 70 -4.23 -19.45 0.97
CA GLN A 70 -4.74 -20.79 0.67
C GLN A 70 -5.46 -20.82 -0.67
N TYR A 71 -6.44 -19.93 -0.87
CA TYR A 71 -7.32 -19.93 -2.03
C TYR A 71 -6.57 -19.66 -3.33
N PHE A 72 -5.57 -18.77 -3.28
CA PHE A 72 -4.75 -18.43 -4.44
C PHE A 72 -3.40 -19.16 -4.45
N LYS A 73 -3.20 -20.16 -3.58
CA LYS A 73 -1.97 -20.97 -3.53
C LYS A 73 -1.53 -21.49 -4.91
N PRO A 74 -2.41 -22.08 -5.76
CA PRO A 74 -1.99 -22.57 -7.07
C PRO A 74 -1.46 -21.46 -7.99
N VAL A 75 -2.00 -20.24 -7.85
CA VAL A 75 -1.56 -19.07 -8.62
C VAL A 75 -0.25 -18.52 -8.07
N ILE A 76 -0.05 -18.55 -6.75
CA ILE A 76 1.18 -18.10 -6.09
C ILE A 76 2.34 -19.05 -6.41
N ASP A 77 2.15 -20.35 -6.19
CA ASP A 77 3.21 -21.36 -6.30
C ASP A 77 3.75 -21.53 -7.73
N ARG A 78 2.92 -21.25 -8.75
CA ARG A 78 3.35 -21.31 -10.16
C ARG A 78 4.19 -20.11 -10.61
N GLN A 79 4.31 -19.05 -9.80
CA GLN A 79 5.06 -17.87 -10.19
C GLN A 79 6.57 -18.15 -10.19
N SER A 80 7.21 -17.90 -11.34
CA SER A 80 8.66 -17.93 -11.44
C SER A 80 9.29 -16.63 -10.94
N TRP A 81 10.51 -16.71 -10.42
CA TRP A 81 11.32 -15.54 -10.07
C TRP A 81 12.20 -15.14 -11.26
N SER A 82 11.57 -14.63 -12.33
CA SER A 82 12.22 -14.28 -13.60
C SER A 82 11.43 -13.19 -14.35
N ASP A 83 11.94 -12.71 -15.49
CA ASP A 83 11.27 -11.73 -16.37
C ASP A 83 10.57 -12.37 -17.59
N LYS A 84 10.33 -13.69 -17.56
CA LYS A 84 9.77 -14.44 -18.69
C LYS A 84 8.26 -14.21 -18.87
N GLY A 85 7.76 -14.48 -20.08
CA GLY A 85 6.32 -14.48 -20.40
C GLY A 85 5.83 -13.18 -21.03
N SER A 86 4.51 -13.10 -21.26
CA SER A 86 3.86 -11.92 -21.82
C SER A 86 3.82 -10.77 -20.80
N VAL A 87 3.46 -9.56 -21.26
CA VAL A 87 3.28 -8.39 -20.37
C VAL A 87 2.32 -8.69 -19.22
N TRP A 88 1.25 -9.45 -19.47
CA TRP A 88 0.28 -9.83 -18.44
C TRP A 88 0.86 -10.84 -17.45
N ASP A 89 1.64 -11.82 -17.91
CA ASP A 89 2.29 -12.79 -17.03
C ASP A 89 3.28 -12.11 -16.08
N ARG A 90 4.06 -11.16 -16.60
CA ARG A 90 4.99 -10.35 -15.83
C ARG A 90 4.28 -9.49 -14.79
N MET A 91 3.19 -8.82 -15.17
CA MET A 91 2.36 -8.02 -14.24
C MET A 91 1.72 -8.89 -13.15
N LEU A 92 1.19 -10.07 -13.52
CA LEU A 92 0.65 -11.02 -12.55
C LEU A 92 1.73 -11.45 -11.56
N ARG A 93 2.91 -11.84 -12.03
CA ARG A 93 4.05 -12.26 -11.20
C ARG A 93 4.41 -11.18 -10.17
N SER A 94 4.68 -9.96 -10.62
CA SER A 94 5.04 -8.85 -9.73
C SER A 94 3.97 -8.60 -8.67
N THR A 95 2.70 -8.62 -9.06
CA THR A 95 1.59 -8.34 -8.15
C THR A 95 1.38 -9.47 -7.13
N ILE A 96 1.38 -10.73 -7.59
CA ILE A 96 1.14 -11.91 -6.76
C ILE A 96 2.28 -12.15 -5.77
N LEU A 97 3.53 -12.05 -6.21
CA LEU A 97 4.68 -12.22 -5.32
C LEU A 97 4.76 -11.07 -4.30
N LYS A 98 4.46 -9.84 -4.71
CA LYS A 98 4.35 -8.71 -3.79
C LYS A 98 3.29 -8.95 -2.72
N LEU A 99 2.10 -9.39 -3.11
CA LEU A 99 1.03 -9.72 -2.18
C LEU A 99 1.42 -10.88 -1.24
N ALA A 100 1.97 -11.98 -1.79
CA ALA A 100 2.37 -13.14 -0.99
C ALA A 100 3.44 -12.79 0.05
N CYS A 101 4.48 -12.04 -0.34
CA CYS A 101 5.50 -11.58 0.59
C CYS A 101 4.94 -10.56 1.60
N TYR A 102 4.05 -9.65 1.19
CA TYR A 102 3.39 -8.72 2.12
C TYR A 102 2.56 -9.46 3.18
N LEU A 103 1.91 -10.55 2.79
CA LEU A 103 1.14 -11.44 3.67
C LEU A 103 2.03 -12.43 4.46
N ASN A 104 3.35 -12.24 4.48
CA ASN A 104 4.33 -13.10 5.16
C ASN A 104 4.27 -14.58 4.73
N HIS A 105 4.02 -14.86 3.45
CA HIS A 105 4.11 -16.22 2.91
C HIS A 105 5.56 -16.72 2.95
N ALA A 106 5.83 -17.74 3.77
CA ALA A 106 7.20 -18.19 4.07
C ALA A 106 8.06 -18.52 2.83
N PRO A 107 7.59 -19.30 1.83
CA PRO A 107 8.35 -19.51 0.59
C PRO A 107 8.71 -18.23 -0.15
N CYS A 108 7.81 -17.24 -0.17
CA CYS A 108 8.07 -15.93 -0.81
C CYS A 108 9.16 -15.17 -0.07
N ILE A 109 9.02 -15.05 1.27
CA ILE A 109 9.99 -14.36 2.13
C ILE A 109 11.37 -15.01 2.05
N GLN A 110 11.43 -16.35 2.10
CA GLN A 110 12.69 -17.09 2.02
C GLN A 110 13.40 -16.81 0.69
N LYS A 111 12.67 -16.90 -0.44
CA LYS A 111 13.29 -16.68 -1.75
C LYS A 111 13.69 -15.22 -1.97
N ALA A 112 12.88 -14.26 -1.53
CA ALA A 112 13.23 -12.85 -1.58
C ALA A 112 14.48 -12.54 -0.74
N THR A 113 14.56 -13.10 0.47
CA THR A 113 15.72 -12.95 1.37
C THR A 113 16.97 -13.52 0.72
N GLU A 114 16.90 -14.72 0.16
CA GLU A 114 18.03 -15.37 -0.54
C GLU A 114 18.57 -14.48 -1.67
N LEU A 115 17.69 -13.99 -2.54
CA LEU A 115 18.07 -13.12 -3.67
C LEU A 115 18.65 -11.79 -3.20
N PHE A 116 18.09 -11.20 -2.13
CA PHE A 116 18.60 -9.96 -1.57
C PHE A 116 20.00 -10.14 -0.98
N SER A 117 20.22 -11.24 -0.24
CA SER A 117 21.54 -11.57 0.32
C SER A 117 22.59 -11.76 -0.76
N GLN A 118 22.28 -12.57 -1.79
CA GLN A 118 23.20 -12.78 -2.93
C GLN A 118 23.52 -11.46 -3.66
N TRP A 119 22.52 -10.60 -3.83
CA TRP A 119 22.72 -9.28 -4.43
C TRP A 119 23.62 -8.38 -3.58
N MET A 120 23.39 -8.33 -2.26
CA MET A 120 24.22 -7.56 -1.32
C MET A 120 25.66 -8.08 -1.27
N GLU A 121 25.86 -9.41 -1.21
CA GLU A 121 27.19 -10.06 -1.24
C GLU A 121 27.94 -9.77 -2.55
N SER A 122 27.22 -9.68 -3.67
CA SER A 122 27.79 -9.30 -4.97
C SER A 122 28.10 -7.81 -5.11
N SER A 123 27.91 -7.00 -4.05
CA SER A 123 27.99 -5.54 -4.09
C SER A 123 27.09 -4.94 -5.17
N GLY A 124 25.88 -5.47 -5.30
CA GLY A 124 24.86 -5.00 -6.23
C GLY A 124 25.04 -5.45 -7.70
N LYS A 125 26.05 -6.27 -8.00
CA LYS A 125 26.40 -6.69 -9.38
C LYS A 125 25.54 -7.84 -9.90
N LEU A 126 25.00 -8.67 -9.01
CA LEU A 126 24.11 -9.76 -9.40
C LEU A 126 22.82 -9.20 -9.99
N ASN A 127 22.44 -9.67 -11.17
CA ASN A 127 21.22 -9.20 -11.82
C ASN A 127 19.99 -9.89 -11.21
N ILE A 128 19.21 -9.16 -10.41
CA ILE A 128 17.89 -9.59 -9.96
C ILE A 128 16.86 -9.26 -11.07
N PRO A 129 15.97 -10.21 -11.46
CA PRO A 129 14.95 -9.93 -12.46
C PRO A 129 14.07 -8.73 -12.11
N SER A 130 13.81 -7.88 -13.10
CA SER A 130 13.11 -6.60 -12.92
C SER A 130 11.71 -6.74 -12.31
N ASP A 131 11.00 -7.83 -12.63
CA ASP A 131 9.64 -8.11 -12.18
C ASP A 131 9.57 -8.41 -10.68
N VAL A 132 10.65 -8.92 -10.09
CA VAL A 132 10.72 -9.29 -8.65
C VAL A 132 11.59 -8.34 -7.84
N LEU A 133 12.30 -7.42 -8.49
CA LEU A 133 13.25 -6.51 -7.86
C LEU A 133 12.63 -5.70 -6.71
N GLU A 134 11.43 -5.14 -6.89
CA GLU A 134 10.73 -4.39 -5.84
C GLU A 134 10.39 -5.28 -4.63
N VAL A 135 10.00 -6.54 -4.87
CA VAL A 135 9.68 -7.52 -3.81
C VAL A 135 10.94 -7.89 -3.03
N VAL A 136 12.03 -8.19 -3.73
CA VAL A 136 13.33 -8.53 -3.14
C VAL A 136 13.85 -7.39 -2.28
N TYR A 137 13.84 -6.16 -2.79
CA TYR A 137 14.23 -4.98 -2.02
C TYR A 137 13.33 -4.76 -0.81
N SER A 138 12.01 -4.89 -0.96
CA SER A 138 11.07 -4.67 0.16
C SER A 138 11.33 -5.64 1.31
N VAL A 139 11.59 -6.92 1.01
CA VAL A 139 11.94 -7.92 2.04
C VAL A 139 13.31 -7.62 2.64
N GLY A 140 14.32 -7.26 1.84
CA GLY A 140 15.64 -6.88 2.33
C GLY A 140 15.63 -5.67 3.29
N ALA A 141 14.76 -4.69 3.00
CA ALA A 141 14.58 -3.48 3.80
C ALA A 141 13.95 -3.72 5.18
N HIS A 142 13.46 -4.93 5.48
CA HIS A 142 12.95 -5.27 6.81
C HIS A 142 14.08 -5.34 7.86
N THR A 143 15.32 -5.60 7.45
CA THR A 143 16.48 -5.61 8.35
C THR A 143 17.14 -4.23 8.43
N ALA A 144 17.82 -3.92 9.54
CA ALA A 144 18.61 -2.68 9.64
C ALA A 144 19.74 -2.62 8.61
N ILE A 145 20.45 -3.74 8.40
CA ILE A 145 21.55 -3.85 7.44
C ILE A 145 21.03 -3.63 6.02
N GLY A 146 20.01 -4.37 5.61
CA GLY A 146 19.46 -4.26 4.26
C GLY A 146 18.82 -2.91 3.97
N TRP A 147 18.16 -2.30 4.95
CA TRP A 147 17.62 -0.94 4.80
C TRP A 147 18.72 0.11 4.60
N ASN A 148 19.77 0.08 5.41
CA ASN A 148 20.90 1.01 5.26
C ASN A 148 21.61 0.81 3.92
N TYR A 149 21.83 -0.44 3.53
CA TYR A 149 22.44 -0.79 2.24
C TYR A 149 21.60 -0.28 1.07
N LEU A 150 20.27 -0.48 1.10
CA LEU A 150 19.39 0.06 0.07
C LEU A 150 19.43 1.59 -0.01
N LEU A 151 19.47 2.30 1.12
CA LEU A 151 19.59 3.76 1.12
C LEU A 151 20.92 4.22 0.51
N GLU A 152 22.02 3.50 0.76
CA GLU A 152 23.30 3.75 0.09
C GLU A 152 23.20 3.52 -1.42
N GLN A 153 22.65 2.37 -1.85
CA GLN A 153 22.46 2.07 -3.27
C GLN A 153 21.54 3.08 -3.97
N TYR A 154 20.55 3.63 -3.27
CA TYR A 154 19.74 4.73 -3.79
C TYR A 154 20.59 5.96 -4.13
N GLY A 155 21.53 6.33 -3.26
CA GLY A 155 22.44 7.46 -3.50
C GLY A 155 23.35 7.25 -4.72
N LEU A 156 23.79 6.01 -4.94
CA LEU A 156 24.71 5.63 -6.02
C LEU A 156 24.03 5.33 -7.36
N SER A 157 22.76 4.93 -7.36
CA SER A 157 22.07 4.49 -8.57
C SER A 157 21.89 5.62 -9.58
N MET A 158 22.12 5.31 -10.85
CA MET A 158 21.83 6.18 -11.99
C MET A 158 20.45 5.89 -12.63
N SER A 159 19.79 4.79 -12.22
CA SER A 159 18.52 4.36 -12.79
C SER A 159 17.35 4.94 -12.00
N GLY A 160 16.59 5.85 -12.61
CA GLY A 160 15.37 6.38 -12.00
C GLY A 160 14.32 5.31 -11.68
N ALA A 161 14.27 4.24 -12.48
CA ALA A 161 13.36 3.11 -12.25
C ALA A 161 13.77 2.25 -11.06
N GLU A 162 15.08 2.09 -10.82
CA GLU A 162 15.62 1.39 -9.65
C GLU A 162 15.43 2.24 -8.39
N LYS A 163 15.78 3.53 -8.45
CA LYS A 163 15.55 4.50 -7.36
C LYS A 163 14.12 4.47 -6.81
N LYS A 164 13.12 4.42 -7.69
CA LYS A 164 11.70 4.31 -7.29
C LYS A 164 11.41 3.01 -6.54
N LYS A 165 11.94 1.88 -6.99
CA LYS A 165 11.77 0.59 -6.30
C LYS A 165 12.48 0.57 -4.95
N ILE A 166 13.67 1.17 -4.87
CA ILE A 166 14.40 1.30 -3.60
C ILE A 166 13.62 2.18 -2.62
N LEU A 167 13.14 3.37 -3.04
CA LEU A 167 12.32 4.22 -2.15
C LEU A 167 11.05 3.52 -1.68
N TYR A 168 10.38 2.79 -2.58
CA TYR A 168 9.24 1.97 -2.20
C TYR A 168 9.63 0.96 -1.11
N ALA A 169 10.70 0.19 -1.31
CA ALA A 169 11.19 -0.78 -0.34
C ALA A 169 11.57 -0.14 1.01
N LEU A 170 12.29 0.99 1.01
CA LEU A 170 12.66 1.69 2.23
C LEU A 170 11.41 2.14 3.02
N SER A 171 10.34 2.52 2.31
CA SER A 171 9.07 2.94 2.91
C SER A 171 8.20 1.80 3.46
N THR A 172 8.52 0.52 3.18
CA THR A 172 7.83 -0.63 3.79
C THR A 172 8.36 -0.99 5.18
N SER A 173 9.37 -0.27 5.68
CA SER A 173 9.94 -0.53 7.00
C SER A 173 8.89 -0.47 8.12
N GLN A 174 9.02 -1.36 9.12
CA GLN A 174 8.16 -1.36 10.32
C GLN A 174 8.63 -0.39 11.41
N HIS A 175 9.78 0.24 11.16
CA HIS A 175 10.50 1.13 12.07
C HIS A 175 10.14 2.58 11.79
N GLN A 176 9.40 3.22 12.71
CA GLN A 176 8.91 4.59 12.52
C GLN A 176 10.06 5.60 12.37
N GLU A 177 11.19 5.37 13.03
CA GLU A 177 12.39 6.21 12.93
C GLU A 177 12.96 6.23 11.51
N LYS A 178 12.93 5.09 10.81
CA LYS A 178 13.37 4.99 9.41
C LYS A 178 12.40 5.67 8.46
N LEU A 179 11.09 5.50 8.67
CA LEU A 179 10.07 6.17 7.88
C LEU A 179 10.16 7.70 8.06
N LYS A 180 10.35 8.18 9.29
CA LYS A 180 10.52 9.60 9.59
C LYS A 180 11.77 10.15 8.90
N LYS A 181 12.90 9.43 8.98
CA LYS A 181 14.15 9.77 8.29
C LYS A 181 13.96 9.93 6.79
N LEU A 182 13.15 9.10 6.14
CA LEU A 182 12.87 9.25 4.70
C LEU A 182 12.14 10.56 4.41
N ILE A 183 11.12 10.91 5.21
CA ILE A 183 10.38 12.17 5.04
C ILE A 183 11.33 13.36 5.26
N GLU A 184 12.20 13.31 6.28
CA GLU A 184 13.20 14.34 6.56
C GLU A 184 14.19 14.51 5.39
N LEU A 185 14.74 13.41 4.86
CA LEU A 185 15.63 13.45 3.67
C LEU A 185 14.92 14.02 2.43
N GLY A 186 13.63 13.70 2.24
CA GLY A 186 12.83 14.26 1.14
C GLY A 186 12.50 15.74 1.33
N MET A 187 12.37 16.19 2.58
CA MET A 187 12.23 17.61 2.92
C MET A 187 13.53 18.38 2.71
N GLU A 188 14.68 17.80 3.03
CA GLU A 188 15.99 18.39 2.74
C GLU A 188 16.20 18.57 1.24
N GLY A 189 15.94 17.53 0.45
CA GLY A 189 16.02 17.57 -1.02
C GLY A 189 17.40 17.23 -1.59
N GLU A 190 18.38 16.89 -0.74
CA GLU A 190 19.76 16.60 -1.16
C GLU A 190 19.90 15.17 -1.67
N VAL A 191 19.74 14.19 -0.77
CA VAL A 191 19.81 12.75 -1.06
C VAL A 191 18.55 12.32 -1.80
N ILE A 192 17.39 12.49 -1.16
CA ILE A 192 16.09 12.26 -1.79
C ILE A 192 15.60 13.60 -2.33
N LYS A 193 15.45 13.71 -3.65
CA LYS A 193 15.02 14.96 -4.27
C LYS A 193 13.60 15.33 -3.82
N THR A 194 13.37 16.62 -3.58
CA THR A 194 12.07 17.15 -3.12
C THR A 194 10.88 16.74 -4.00
N GLN A 195 11.09 16.51 -5.30
CA GLN A 195 10.05 16.02 -6.21
C GLN A 195 9.50 14.62 -5.82
N GLU A 196 10.33 13.77 -5.19
CA GLU A 196 9.94 12.43 -4.74
C GLU A 196 9.13 12.47 -3.44
N LEU A 197 9.19 13.59 -2.70
CA LEU A 197 8.60 13.71 -1.37
C LEU A 197 7.10 13.42 -1.38
N SER A 198 6.35 13.92 -2.36
CA SER A 198 4.90 13.69 -2.43
C SER A 198 4.52 12.22 -2.61
N THR A 199 5.26 11.50 -3.47
CA THR A 199 5.11 10.05 -3.65
C THR A 199 5.53 9.30 -2.40
N LEU A 200 6.66 9.68 -1.80
CA LEU A 200 7.16 9.08 -0.58
C LEU A 200 6.16 9.21 0.58
N PHE A 201 5.58 10.40 0.76
CA PHE A 201 4.54 10.67 1.74
C PHE A 201 3.33 9.76 1.54
N TYR A 202 2.88 9.63 0.29
CA TYR A 202 1.77 8.79 -0.09
C TYR A 202 2.02 7.30 0.20
N VAL A 203 3.22 6.79 -0.09
CA VAL A 203 3.55 5.38 0.17
C VAL A 203 3.75 5.11 1.67
N ILE A 204 4.42 5.99 2.41
CA ILE A 204 4.57 5.87 3.87
C ILE A 204 3.20 5.91 4.55
N ALA A 205 2.28 6.77 4.10
CA ALA A 205 0.91 6.81 4.61
C ALA A 205 0.10 5.52 4.38
N ARG A 206 0.53 4.68 3.43
CA ARG A 206 -0.07 3.36 3.18
C ARG A 206 0.51 2.25 4.04
N ASN A 207 1.66 2.49 4.66
CA ASN A 207 2.25 1.60 5.65
C ASN A 207 1.46 1.73 6.98
N PRO A 208 0.98 0.63 7.58
CA PRO A 208 0.28 0.67 8.87
C PRO A 208 1.07 1.38 9.98
N LYS A 209 2.41 1.27 9.97
CA LYS A 209 3.30 1.95 10.92
C LYS A 209 3.59 3.40 10.53
N GLY A 210 3.35 3.78 9.27
CA GLY A 210 3.64 5.10 8.72
C GLY A 210 2.44 6.05 8.63
N GLN A 211 1.20 5.55 8.69
CA GLN A 211 -0.01 6.37 8.51
C GLN A 211 -0.11 7.53 9.50
N GLN A 212 -0.07 7.24 10.81
CA GLN A 212 -0.14 8.28 11.84
C GLN A 212 1.09 9.20 11.81
N LEU A 213 2.27 8.65 11.52
CA LEU A 213 3.50 9.42 11.39
C LEU A 213 3.39 10.45 10.27
N ALA A 214 2.92 10.04 9.09
CA ALA A 214 2.71 10.94 7.96
C ALA A 214 1.65 12.01 8.28
N TRP A 215 0.54 11.64 8.93
CA TRP A 215 -0.47 12.61 9.35
C TRP A 215 0.07 13.65 10.34
N ASN A 216 0.80 13.21 11.37
CA ASN A 216 1.41 14.12 12.34
C ASN A 216 2.44 15.04 11.68
N PHE A 217 3.33 14.48 10.86
CA PHE A 217 4.33 15.25 10.14
C PHE A 217 3.70 16.35 9.27
N LEU A 218 2.61 16.02 8.56
CA LEU A 218 1.87 16.97 7.74
C LEU A 218 1.36 18.15 8.57
N ARG A 219 0.70 17.87 9.70
CA ARG A 219 0.15 18.91 10.57
C ARG A 219 1.24 19.81 11.15
N GLU A 220 2.31 19.20 11.66
CA GLU A 220 3.42 19.88 12.32
C GLU A 220 4.25 20.73 11.35
N ASN A 221 4.38 20.30 10.09
CA ASN A 221 5.26 20.93 9.09
C ASN A 221 4.49 21.63 7.96
N TRP A 222 3.19 21.90 8.14
CA TRP A 222 2.33 22.47 7.10
C TRP A 222 2.91 23.73 6.44
N THR A 223 3.41 24.67 7.24
CA THR A 223 4.01 25.92 6.75
C THR A 223 5.30 25.68 5.97
N HIS A 224 6.12 24.70 6.36
CA HIS A 224 7.32 24.32 5.63
C HIS A 224 7.00 23.63 4.31
N LEU A 225 5.93 22.83 4.27
CA LEU A 225 5.44 22.19 3.06
C LEU A 225 4.92 23.23 2.06
N LEU A 226 4.20 24.26 2.52
CA LEU A 226 3.74 25.37 1.66
C LEU A 226 4.88 26.23 1.09
N LYS A 227 6.04 26.27 1.75
CA LYS A 227 7.24 26.94 1.19
C LYS A 227 7.87 26.13 0.04
N LYS A 228 7.60 24.83 -0.04
CA LYS A 228 8.16 23.92 -1.05
C LYS A 228 7.20 23.59 -2.19
N PHE A 229 5.89 23.64 -1.91
CA PHE A 229 4.85 23.30 -2.87
C PHE A 229 3.70 24.29 -2.80
N ASP A 230 3.21 24.71 -3.96
CA ASP A 230 2.01 25.52 -4.04
C ASP A 230 0.80 24.76 -3.48
N LEU A 231 -0.11 25.47 -2.81
CA LEU A 231 -1.30 24.91 -2.18
C LEU A 231 -2.14 24.06 -3.16
N GLY A 232 -2.31 24.54 -4.39
CA GLY A 232 -3.07 23.87 -5.45
C GLY A 232 -2.27 22.81 -6.24
N SER A 233 -1.00 22.60 -5.92
CA SER A 233 -0.15 21.67 -6.67
C SER A 233 -0.59 20.22 -6.48
N PHE A 234 -0.32 19.39 -7.50
CA PHE A 234 -0.52 17.95 -7.42
C PHE A 234 0.24 17.32 -6.24
N ALA A 235 1.46 17.79 -5.98
CA ALA A 235 2.29 17.33 -4.87
C ALA A 235 1.62 17.58 -3.51
N MET A 236 1.11 18.80 -3.27
CA MET A 236 0.40 19.13 -2.03
C MET A 236 -0.89 18.31 -1.89
N ARG A 237 -1.64 18.11 -2.99
CA ARG A 237 -2.83 17.24 -2.99
C ARG A 237 -2.48 15.81 -2.55
N MET A 238 -1.40 15.23 -3.09
CA MET A 238 -0.94 13.88 -2.71
C MET A 238 -0.52 13.81 -1.25
N ILE A 239 0.17 14.84 -0.75
CA ILE A 239 0.62 14.94 0.65
C ILE A 239 -0.57 14.99 1.62
N ILE A 240 -1.67 15.68 1.26
CA ILE A 240 -2.88 15.75 2.08
C ILE A 240 -3.71 14.46 1.99
N VAL A 241 -3.92 13.94 0.77
CA VAL A 241 -4.77 12.78 0.50
C VAL A 241 -4.14 11.48 1.01
N GLY A 242 -2.83 11.32 0.91
CA GLY A 242 -2.10 10.12 1.33
C GLY A 242 -2.45 9.65 2.76
N PRO A 243 -2.15 10.44 3.81
CA PRO A 243 -2.43 10.07 5.20
C PRO A 243 -3.93 9.94 5.51
N THR A 244 -4.78 10.73 4.85
CA THR A 244 -6.19 10.88 5.24
C THR A 244 -7.16 9.96 4.50
N SER A 245 -6.86 9.55 3.26
CA SER A 245 -7.78 8.78 2.40
C SER A 245 -8.13 7.38 2.94
N HIS A 246 -7.33 6.88 3.87
CA HIS A 246 -7.48 5.55 4.47
C HIS A 246 -8.02 5.60 5.90
N PHE A 247 -8.25 6.78 6.46
CA PHE A 247 -8.90 6.91 7.75
C PHE A 247 -10.33 6.38 7.69
N SER A 248 -10.74 5.77 8.79
CA SER A 248 -12.00 5.03 8.91
C SER A 248 -12.55 5.00 10.35
N SER A 249 -12.06 5.87 11.24
CA SER A 249 -12.65 6.11 12.57
C SER A 249 -13.26 7.51 12.73
N LYS A 250 -14.15 7.67 13.71
CA LYS A 250 -14.82 8.95 13.99
C LYS A 250 -13.83 9.97 14.57
N GLU A 251 -12.84 9.49 15.31
CA GLU A 251 -11.76 10.27 15.90
C GLU A 251 -10.88 10.86 14.80
N GLU A 252 -10.44 10.03 13.84
CA GLU A 252 -9.67 10.48 12.68
C GLU A 252 -10.45 11.51 11.84
N LEU A 253 -11.75 11.28 11.62
CA LEU A 253 -12.62 12.24 10.92
C LEU A 253 -12.66 13.59 11.63
N GLN A 254 -12.81 13.58 12.95
CA GLN A 254 -12.88 14.79 13.75
C GLN A 254 -11.54 15.54 13.74
N GLU A 255 -10.42 14.82 13.86
CA GLU A 255 -9.08 15.42 13.77
C GLU A 255 -8.84 16.10 12.43
N VAL A 256 -9.17 15.42 11.32
CA VAL A 256 -9.01 15.98 9.97
C VAL A 256 -9.92 17.18 9.76
N LYS A 257 -11.16 17.12 10.25
CA LYS A 257 -12.11 18.22 10.17
C LYS A 257 -11.59 19.48 10.88
N LEU A 258 -11.13 19.34 12.13
CA LEU A 258 -10.59 20.45 12.91
C LEU A 258 -9.35 21.05 12.24
N PHE A 259 -8.46 20.21 11.71
CA PHE A 259 -7.29 20.69 10.97
C PHE A 259 -7.71 21.50 9.73
N PHE A 260 -8.61 21.00 8.89
CA PHE A 260 -9.06 21.74 7.71
C PHE A 260 -9.84 23.01 8.04
N GLU A 261 -10.63 23.03 9.12
CA GLU A 261 -11.27 24.24 9.62
C GLU A 261 -10.25 25.30 10.04
N SER A 262 -9.17 24.89 10.72
CA SER A 262 -8.07 25.80 11.09
C SER A 262 -7.35 26.39 9.88
N LEU A 263 -7.23 25.63 8.77
CA LEU A 263 -6.63 26.12 7.52
C LEU A 263 -7.57 27.07 6.78
N LYS A 264 -8.88 26.76 6.75
CA LYS A 264 -9.89 27.66 6.17
C LYS A 264 -9.97 29.00 6.91
N ALA A 265 -9.82 29.00 8.24
CA ALA A 265 -9.75 30.22 9.03
C ALA A 265 -8.53 31.11 8.67
N GLN A 266 -7.48 30.53 8.10
CA GLN A 266 -6.31 31.24 7.56
C GLN A 266 -6.48 31.65 6.07
N GLY A 267 -7.67 31.46 5.49
CA GLY A 267 -7.97 31.76 4.09
C GLY A 267 -7.49 30.68 3.10
N LEU A 268 -7.08 29.51 3.56
CA LEU A 268 -6.64 28.42 2.69
C LEU A 268 -7.84 27.52 2.34
N HIS A 269 -8.27 27.57 1.08
CA HIS A 269 -9.41 26.81 0.58
C HIS A 269 -8.97 25.80 -0.49
N LEU A 270 -9.39 24.54 -0.32
CA LEU A 270 -9.18 23.46 -1.29
C LEU A 270 -10.43 22.58 -1.34
N ASP A 271 -10.94 22.32 -2.55
CA ASP A 271 -12.06 21.39 -2.78
C ASP A 271 -11.74 19.97 -2.27
N THR A 272 -10.46 19.61 -2.30
CA THR A 272 -9.94 18.34 -1.79
C THR A 272 -10.28 18.11 -0.31
N PHE A 273 -10.44 19.15 0.50
CA PHE A 273 -10.79 19.01 1.92
C PHE A 273 -12.15 18.34 2.11
N GLN A 274 -13.17 18.79 1.36
CA GLN A 274 -14.51 18.23 1.45
C GLN A 274 -14.54 16.78 0.95
N MET A 275 -13.87 16.52 -0.19
CA MET A 275 -13.73 15.17 -0.74
C MET A 275 -13.08 14.19 0.24
N ILE A 276 -12.06 14.63 1.00
CA ILE A 276 -11.42 13.80 2.02
C ILE A 276 -12.39 13.49 3.17
N LEU A 277 -13.09 14.49 3.71
CA LEU A 277 -14.05 14.27 4.81
C LEU A 277 -15.16 13.29 4.39
N GLU A 278 -15.66 13.41 3.16
CA GLU A 278 -16.63 12.47 2.59
C GLU A 278 -16.07 11.06 2.42
N THR A 279 -14.80 10.94 2.01
CA THR A 279 -14.10 9.66 1.87
C THR A 279 -13.96 8.96 3.23
N ILE A 280 -13.53 9.68 4.27
CA ILE A 280 -13.42 9.13 5.63
C ILE A 280 -14.80 8.71 6.14
N ALA A 281 -15.82 9.55 5.96
CA ALA A 281 -17.19 9.21 6.35
C ALA A 281 -17.72 7.97 5.60
N LYS A 282 -17.39 7.81 4.31
CA LYS A 282 -17.70 6.62 3.52
C LYS A 282 -17.01 5.38 4.08
N ASN A 283 -15.74 5.48 4.45
CA ASN A 283 -14.97 4.37 5.04
C ASN A 283 -15.57 3.92 6.40
N ILE A 284 -15.93 4.87 7.27
CA ILE A 284 -16.60 4.59 8.55
C ILE A 284 -17.89 3.82 8.31
N LYS A 285 -18.78 4.35 7.46
CA LYS A 285 -20.07 3.71 7.13
C LYS A 285 -19.88 2.32 6.52
N TRP A 286 -18.86 2.15 5.67
CA TRP A 286 -18.56 0.86 5.07
C TRP A 286 -18.14 -0.16 6.13
N LEU A 287 -17.29 0.23 7.09
CA LEU A 287 -16.89 -0.66 8.19
C LEU A 287 -18.05 -1.02 9.11
N GLU A 288 -18.82 -0.01 9.57
CA GLU A 288 -19.97 -0.22 10.46
C GLU A 288 -20.99 -1.21 9.84
N ARG A 289 -21.20 -1.12 8.52
CA ARG A 289 -22.15 -2.00 7.82
C ARG A 289 -21.59 -3.39 7.50
N ASN A 290 -20.34 -3.49 7.06
CA ASN A 290 -19.85 -4.70 6.38
C ASN A 290 -18.86 -5.53 7.20
N LEU A 291 -18.25 -4.97 8.25
CA LEU A 291 -17.27 -5.69 9.07
C LEU A 291 -17.85 -6.97 9.71
N PRO A 292 -19.06 -6.98 10.31
CA PRO A 292 -19.64 -8.21 10.84
C PRO A 292 -19.82 -9.28 9.75
N THR A 293 -20.33 -8.90 8.57
CA THR A 293 -20.52 -9.82 7.44
C THR A 293 -19.19 -10.39 6.94
N LEU A 294 -18.15 -9.56 6.82
CA LEU A 294 -16.81 -10.00 6.43
C LEU A 294 -16.27 -11.04 7.41
N ARG A 295 -16.37 -10.74 8.72
CA ARG A 295 -15.93 -11.64 9.79
C ARG A 295 -16.65 -12.98 9.72
N THR A 296 -17.98 -12.98 9.61
CA THR A 296 -18.77 -14.22 9.50
C THR A 296 -18.45 -15.01 8.23
N TRP A 297 -18.34 -14.34 7.08
CA TRP A 297 -18.07 -15.02 5.80
C TRP A 297 -16.74 -15.76 5.80
N LEU A 298 -15.70 -15.18 6.43
CA LEU A 298 -14.38 -15.81 6.53
C LEU A 298 -14.38 -17.05 7.41
N LEU A 299 -15.18 -17.09 8.49
CA LEU A 299 -15.29 -18.26 9.37
C LEU A 299 -16.01 -19.44 8.70
N VAL A 300 -16.86 -19.16 7.72
CA VAL A 300 -17.59 -20.19 6.93
C VAL A 300 -16.78 -20.65 5.73
N SER A 301 -15.84 -19.82 5.26
CA SER A 301 -15.06 -20.07 4.04
C SER A 301 -13.62 -20.54 4.32
N SER A 302 -13.23 -20.63 5.60
CA SER A 302 -11.95 -21.18 6.08
C SER A 302 -11.99 -22.69 6.21
#